data_AF-A0A139WZL4-F1
#
_entry.id   AF-A0A139WZL4-F1
#
_cell.length_a   1.000
_cell.length_b   1.000
_cell.length_c   1.000
_cell.angle_alpha   90.00
_cell.angle_beta   90.00
_cell.angle_gamma   90.00
#
_symmetry.space_group_name_H-M   'P 1'
#
loop_
_entity.id
_entity.type
_entity.pdbx_description
1 polymer ?
#
loop_
_entity_poly.entity_id
_entity_poly.type
_entity_poly.pdbx_seq_one_letter_code
_entity_poly.pdbx_strand_id
1 'polypeptide(L)'
;MKREFNVIVERDADGYFVASVPNLPGCHTQAKSLDDLTERIQEAIQLCLEFEEEEQDSLDFVAIQRVSVETIGRGLLAQILRDCQITREEFRMLL
;
A
#
# COMPACT_ATOMS: atom_id res chain seq x y z
N MET A 1 -16.52 1.57 -21.29
CA MET A 1 -15.47 2.58 -21.04
C MET A 1 -14.19 1.85 -20.67
N LYS A 2 -13.02 2.36 -21.06
CA LYS A 2 -11.73 1.79 -20.62
C LYS A 2 -11.33 2.51 -19.33
N ARG A 3 -11.33 1.81 -18.20
CA ARG A 3 -10.78 2.29 -16.91
C ARG A 3 -9.40 1.66 -16.74
N GLU A 4 -8.45 2.43 -16.26
CA GLU A 4 -7.10 1.96 -15.96
C GLU A 4 -6.91 1.94 -14.45
N PHE A 5 -6.30 0.87 -13.95
CA PHE A 5 -6.06 0.66 -12.53
C PHE A 5 -4.58 0.37 -12.32
N ASN A 6 -4.02 0.98 -11.28
CA ASN A 6 -2.67 0.67 -10.86
C ASN A 6 -2.70 -0.57 -9.98
N VAL A 7 -1.85 -1.54 -10.31
CA VAL A 7 -1.69 -2.78 -9.53
C VAL A 7 -0.31 -2.78 -8.92
N ILE A 8 -0.23 -2.86 -7.60
CA ILE A 8 1.02 -3.08 -6.87
C ILE A 8 1.22 -4.58 -6.76
N VAL A 9 2.33 -5.07 -7.28
CA VAL A 9 2.72 -6.48 -7.21
C VAL A 9 3.92 -6.65 -6.30
N GLU A 10 3.74 -7.48 -5.29
CA GLU A 10 4.78 -7.87 -4.33
C GLU A 10 5.04 -9.36 -4.41
N ARG A 11 6.14 -9.81 -3.81
CA ARG A 11 6.43 -11.23 -3.65
C ARG A 11 6.54 -11.54 -2.16
N ASP A 12 5.81 -12.55 -1.71
CA ASP A 12 5.87 -13.00 -0.33
C ASP A 12 7.05 -13.97 -0.08
N ALA A 13 7.16 -14.44 1.16
CA ALA A 13 8.23 -15.33 1.60
C ALA A 13 8.15 -16.74 0.97
N ASP A 14 6.97 -17.18 0.55
CA ASP A 14 6.72 -18.48 -0.07
C ASP A 14 6.86 -18.42 -1.61
N GLY A 15 7.23 -17.25 -2.13
CA GLY A 15 7.47 -17.01 -3.55
C GLY A 15 6.21 -16.76 -4.36
N TYR A 16 5.04 -16.61 -3.74
CA TYR A 16 3.84 -16.15 -4.43
C TYR A 16 3.97 -14.69 -4.78
N PHE A 17 3.37 -14.31 -5.91
CA PHE A 17 3.09 -12.92 -6.21
C PHE A 17 1.76 -12.53 -5.58
N VAL A 18 1.73 -11.37 -4.94
CA VAL A 18 0.55 -10.79 -4.30
C VAL A 18 0.24 -9.47 -5.00
N ALA A 19 -0.96 -9.34 -5.56
CA ALA A 19 -1.43 -8.14 -6.22
C ALA A 19 -2.40 -7.38 -5.31
N SER A 20 -2.31 -6.05 -5.32
CA SER A 20 -3.26 -5.14 -4.67
C SER A 20 -3.57 -3.96 -5.57
N VAL A 21 -4.81 -3.45 -5.50
CA VAL A 21 -5.26 -2.29 -6.28
C VAL A 21 -5.54 -1.12 -5.33
N PRO A 22 -4.68 -0.11 -5.22
CA PRO A 22 -4.85 0.99 -4.26
C PRO A 22 -6.17 1.74 -4.40
N ASN A 23 -6.68 1.86 -5.63
CA ASN A 23 -7.96 2.51 -5.93
C ASN A 23 -9.18 1.67 -5.51
N LEU A 24 -9.02 0.37 -5.30
CA LEU A 24 -10.09 -0.55 -4.89
C LEU A 24 -9.68 -1.21 -3.56
N PRO A 25 -9.90 -0.55 -2.41
CA PRO A 25 -9.55 -1.10 -1.11
C PRO A 25 -10.15 -2.50 -0.92
N GLY A 26 -9.32 -3.47 -0.54
CA GLY A 26 -9.73 -4.87 -0.37
C GLY A 26 -9.66 -5.73 -1.63
N CYS A 27 -9.36 -5.15 -2.81
CA CYS A 27 -9.12 -5.91 -4.03
C CYS A 27 -7.68 -6.45 -4.03
N HIS A 28 -7.56 -7.74 -3.70
CA HIS A 28 -6.29 -8.45 -3.62
C HIS A 28 -6.39 -9.84 -4.25
N THR A 29 -5.33 -10.28 -4.90
CA THR A 29 -5.19 -11.66 -5.39
C THR A 29 -3.77 -12.15 -5.20
N GLN A 30 -3.57 -13.46 -5.33
CA GLN A 30 -2.24 -14.06 -5.32
C GLN A 30 -2.14 -15.20 -6.33
N ALA A 31 -0.93 -15.42 -6.86
CA ALA A 31 -0.62 -16.51 -7.78
C ALA A 31 0.87 -16.89 -7.76
N LYS A 32 1.22 -18.03 -8.37
CA LYS A 32 2.63 -18.48 -8.49
C LYS A 32 3.35 -17.96 -9.74
N SER A 33 2.62 -17.41 -10.70
CA SER A 33 3.15 -16.79 -11.91
C SER A 33 2.59 -15.36 -12.06
N LEU A 34 3.28 -14.51 -12.81
CA LEU A 34 2.77 -13.16 -13.14
C LEU A 34 1.59 -13.22 -14.12
N ASP A 35 1.55 -14.22 -15.00
CA ASP A 35 0.48 -14.40 -15.98
C ASP A 35 -0.84 -14.73 -15.24
N ASP A 36 -0.83 -15.75 -14.38
CA ASP A 36 -1.99 -16.13 -13.56
C ASP A 36 -2.44 -14.98 -12.65
N LEU A 37 -1.48 -14.22 -12.11
CA LEU A 37 -1.78 -13.06 -11.26
C LEU A 37 -2.51 -11.98 -12.07
N THR A 38 -2.08 -11.74 -13.30
CA THR A 38 -2.66 -10.75 -14.20
C THR A 38 -4.10 -11.11 -14.56
N GLU A 39 -4.37 -12.38 -14.89
CA GLU A 39 -5.73 -12.84 -15.15
C GLU A 39 -6.63 -12.68 -13.92
N ARG A 40 -6.17 -13.17 -12.76
CA ARG A 40 -6.95 -13.10 -11.51
C ARG A 40 -7.25 -11.68 -11.06
N ILE A 41 -6.28 -10.76 -11.13
CA ILE A 41 -6.49 -9.39 -10.69
C ILE A 41 -7.44 -8.64 -11.62
N GLN A 42 -7.43 -8.94 -12.92
CA GLN A 42 -8.40 -8.39 -13.87
C GLN A 42 -9.83 -8.85 -13.54
N GLU A 43 -10.03 -10.14 -13.26
CA GLU A 43 -11.32 -10.68 -12.83
C GLU A 43 -11.78 -10.06 -11.51
N ALA A 44 -10.88 -9.94 -10.53
CA ALA A 44 -11.20 -9.35 -9.23
C ALA A 44 -11.60 -7.86 -9.36
N ILE A 45 -10.89 -7.09 -10.19
CA ILE A 45 -11.26 -5.69 -10.49
C ILE A 45 -12.65 -5.65 -11.13
N GLN A 46 -12.91 -6.48 -12.15
CA GLN A 46 -14.21 -6.52 -12.81
C GLN A 46 -15.34 -6.80 -11.82
N LEU A 47 -15.15 -7.77 -10.92
CA LEU A 47 -16.12 -8.10 -9.88
C LEU A 47 -16.35 -6.93 -8.92
N CYS A 48 -15.30 -6.22 -8.48
CA CYS A 48 -15.44 -5.05 -7.62
C CYS A 48 -16.29 -3.95 -8.28
N LEU A 49 -16.13 -3.76 -9.59
CA LEU A 49 -16.84 -2.72 -10.33
C LEU A 49 -18.33 -2.99 -10.51
N GLU A 50 -18.78 -4.24 -10.42
CA GLU A 50 -20.22 -4.58 -10.47
C GLU A 50 -20.99 -4.09 -9.23
N PHE A 51 -20.29 -3.81 -8.12
CA PHE A 51 -20.88 -3.37 -6.85
C PHE A 51 -20.49 -1.93 -6.48
N GLU A 52 -19.77 -1.23 -7.34
CA GLU A 52 -19.32 0.15 -7.09
C GLU A 52 -20.48 1.11 -7.41
N GLU A 53 -21.12 1.67 -6.38
CA GLU A 53 -22.36 2.44 -6.56
C GLU A 53 -22.17 3.89 -7.04
N GLU A 54 -20.98 4.53 -6.93
CA GLU A 54 -20.81 5.93 -7.35
C GLU A 54 -19.33 6.38 -7.49
N GLU A 55 -19.12 7.45 -8.27
CA GLU A 55 -17.84 8.04 -8.65
C GLU A 55 -16.95 8.36 -7.43
N GLN A 56 -15.92 7.54 -7.21
CA GLN A 56 -14.79 7.95 -6.38
C GLN A 56 -14.15 9.19 -7.01
N ASP A 57 -13.83 10.19 -6.18
CA ASP A 57 -13.01 11.35 -6.58
C ASP A 57 -11.75 10.83 -7.30
N SER A 58 -11.73 10.99 -8.62
CA SER A 58 -10.69 10.43 -9.47
C SER A 58 -9.43 11.27 -9.33
N LEU A 59 -8.51 10.83 -8.48
CA LEU A 59 -7.14 11.33 -8.49
C LEU A 59 -6.44 10.78 -9.74
N ASP A 60 -5.81 11.66 -10.52
CA ASP A 60 -4.96 11.25 -11.62
C ASP A 60 -3.73 10.50 -11.08
N PHE A 61 -3.45 9.35 -11.69
CA PHE A 61 -2.22 8.63 -11.38
C PHE A 61 -1.00 9.41 -11.89
N VAL A 62 -0.09 9.74 -10.98
CA VAL A 62 1.18 10.42 -11.31
C VAL A 62 2.35 9.45 -11.30
N ALA A 63 2.60 8.76 -10.18
CA ALA A 63 3.71 7.82 -10.04
C ALA A 63 3.55 6.91 -8.80
N ILE A 64 4.27 5.78 -8.80
CA ILE A 64 4.58 5.01 -7.58
C ILE A 64 6.00 5.37 -7.14
N GLN A 65 6.16 5.85 -5.91
CA GLN A 65 7.46 6.17 -5.34
C GLN A 65 7.76 5.24 -4.15
N ARG A 66 8.81 4.44 -4.27
CA ARG A 66 9.40 3.75 -3.12
C ARG A 66 10.31 4.73 -2.39
N VAL A 67 10.05 4.97 -1.11
CA VAL A 67 10.91 5.76 -0.23
C VAL A 67 11.48 4.83 0.83
N SER A 68 12.80 4.84 1.00
CA SER A 68 13.48 4.15 2.09
C SER A 68 13.83 5.17 3.17
N VAL A 69 13.43 4.88 4.41
CA VAL A 69 13.75 5.70 5.57
C VAL A 69 14.57 4.88 6.56
N GLU A 70 15.57 5.48 7.17
CA GLU A 70 16.30 4.89 8.29
C GLU A 70 15.67 5.36 9.60
N THR A 71 15.56 4.45 10.57
CA THR A 71 15.12 4.86 11.90
C THR A 71 16.14 5.83 12.48
N ILE A 72 15.63 6.90 13.07
CA ILE A 72 16.38 7.80 13.92
C ILE A 72 17.01 6.93 15.04
N GLY A 73 18.30 6.60 14.93
CA GLY A 73 18.97 5.66 15.84
C GLY A 73 18.79 6.07 17.31
N ARG A 74 18.97 5.12 18.25
CA ARG A 74 18.69 5.34 19.69
C ARG A 74 19.29 6.64 20.26
N GLY A 75 20.47 7.06 19.77
CA GLY A 75 21.12 8.30 20.19
C GLY A 75 20.36 9.57 19.78
N LEU A 76 19.88 9.65 18.53
CA LEU A 76 19.18 10.83 18.04
C LEU A 76 17.73 10.88 18.55
N LEU A 77 17.05 9.74 18.73
CA LEU A 77 15.76 9.72 19.43
C LEU A 77 15.91 10.20 20.88
N ALA A 78 16.96 9.77 21.60
CA ALA A 78 17.20 10.25 22.96
C ALA A 78 17.52 11.76 23.00
N GLN A 79 18.17 12.30 21.97
CA GLN A 79 18.40 13.74 21.84
C GLN A 79 17.08 14.50 21.60
N ILE A 80 16.25 14.06 20.66
CA ILE A 80 14.94 14.67 20.37
C ILE A 80 14.06 14.67 21.62
N LEU A 81 13.98 13.56 22.33
CA LEU A 81 13.18 13.46 23.56
C LEU A 81 13.67 14.43 24.65
N ARG A 82 15.00 14.59 24.81
CA ARG A 82 15.58 15.59 25.71
C ARG A 82 15.25 17.01 25.28
N ASP A 83 15.43 17.33 24.00
CA ASP A 83 15.22 18.69 23.45
C ASP A 83 13.74 19.11 23.53
N CYS A 84 12.84 18.15 23.30
CA CYS A 84 11.39 18.35 23.40
C CYS A 84 10.84 18.20 24.84
N GLN A 85 11.68 17.85 25.82
CA GLN A 85 11.28 17.60 27.21
C GLN A 85 10.12 16.59 27.36
N ILE A 86 10.07 15.58 26.51
CA ILE A 86 9.06 14.53 26.54
C ILE A 86 9.71 13.15 26.72
N THR A 87 9.00 12.27 27.41
CA THR A 87 9.38 10.88 27.59
C THR A 87 9.07 10.04 26.34
N ARG A 88 9.65 8.84 26.29
CA ARG A 88 9.31 7.86 25.23
C ARG A 88 7.83 7.48 25.23
N GLU A 89 7.19 7.42 26.39
CA GLU A 89 5.78 7.06 26.50
C GLU A 89 4.88 8.19 25.98
N GLU A 90 5.18 9.44 26.34
CA GLU A 90 4.47 10.61 25.81
C GLU A 90 4.64 10.72 24.29
N PHE A 91 5.85 10.52 23.77
CA PHE A 91 6.07 10.52 22.32
C PHE A 91 5.30 9.40 21.60
N ARG A 92 5.17 8.21 22.23
CA ARG A 92 4.41 7.10 21.66
C ARG A 92 2.91 7.38 21.59
N MET A 93 2.36 8.18 22.51
CA MET A 93 0.94 8.58 22.48
C MET A 93 0.62 9.60 21.37
N LEU A 94 1.63 10.22 20.76
CA LEU A 94 1.47 11.20 19.69
C LEU A 94 1.54 10.60 18.27
N LEU A 95 1.85 9.31 18.16
CA LEU A 95 1.87 8.54 16.90
C LEU A 95 0.59 7.72 16.76
#